data_AF-A0A8H6UDG6-F1
#
_entry.id   AF-A0A8H6UDG6-F1
#
_cell.length_a   1.000
_cell.length_b   1.000
_cell.length_c   1.000
_cell.angle_alpha   90.00
_cell.angle_beta   90.00
_cell.angle_gamma   90.00
#
_symmetry.space_group_name_H-M   'P 1'
#
loop_
_entity.id
_entity.type
_entity.pdbx_description
1 polymer ?
#
loop_
_entity_poly.entity_id
_entity_poly.type
_entity_poly.pdbx_seq_one_letter_code
_entity_poly.pdbx_strand_id
1 'polypeptide(L)'
;MSSTSCFPNSSPRVGETISKWGYSFKWTDSHLPKETLKPLRQEYDTLGAAALERIQAVRAALLEESKAKATSPPPNDLYILLRDHHREDETLSQFWNEVHTVPDWVDWEQLERGQRFFYRYAIANIVGFALQGFMAENSVSLLSSGMYPVAAQPYSLTVLRPPQASSKVLVRTGGFSTRMLLGRLLEAFQWLVQVTRSLAAIQPGGDGHTATIRVRLLHSAVRQRILKLCERKPGYYDVTQHGVPVNTLDSIHSITTFSCNHTWLQLPKFGLKPSQQEIDDYIALFRYMGYLLGTPTAYVETSEKAKLTMESCYLHELRITETSRVVAYNFVQCVQNLPAPFHVSRGFIEAGSRWINGDEVCDELGLGRPGVLHYLAFTGHCMLVASMAWMQRLVPGLDGLVINVSSPSLLDDEVLTV
;
A
#
# COMPACT_ATOMS: atom_id res chain seq x y z
N MET A 1 20.95 21.56 21.37
CA MET A 1 20.88 22.49 20.22
C MET A 1 19.73 22.02 19.35
N SER A 2 18.58 22.67 19.44
CA SER A 2 17.37 22.28 18.71
C SER A 2 17.53 22.63 17.23
N SER A 3 17.70 21.62 16.39
CA SER A 3 17.55 21.77 14.94
C SER A 3 16.06 21.86 14.62
N THR A 4 15.55 23.08 14.59
CA THR A 4 14.32 23.39 13.87
C THR A 4 14.51 23.01 12.40
N SER A 5 13.85 21.93 11.96
CA SER A 5 13.79 21.57 10.54
C SER A 5 12.99 22.63 9.79
N CYS A 6 13.68 23.68 9.39
CA CYS A 6 13.15 24.71 8.51
C CYS A 6 13.02 24.07 7.12
N PHE A 7 11.78 23.74 6.72
CA PHE A 7 11.50 23.24 5.39
C PHE A 7 11.93 24.27 4.34
N PRO A 8 12.81 23.93 3.37
CA PRO A 8 13.06 24.82 2.26
C PRO A 8 11.77 24.92 1.43
N ASN A 9 11.22 26.12 1.31
CA ASN A 9 10.13 26.43 0.37
C ASN A 9 10.56 26.38 -1.10
N SER A 10 11.81 26.00 -1.39
CA SER A 10 12.37 25.84 -2.73
C SER A 10 12.47 24.37 -3.11
N SER A 11 12.11 24.04 -4.35
CA SER A 11 12.43 22.73 -4.93
C SER A 11 13.92 22.42 -4.72
N PRO A 12 14.27 21.15 -4.43
CA PRO A 12 15.68 20.75 -4.34
C PRO A 12 16.47 21.15 -5.58
N ARG A 13 17.74 21.50 -5.38
CA ARG A 13 18.65 21.76 -6.49
C ARG A 13 19.16 20.43 -7.05
N VAL A 14 19.36 20.36 -8.37
CA VAL A 14 20.00 19.19 -8.99
C VAL A 14 21.39 19.00 -8.35
N GLY A 15 21.62 17.79 -7.86
CA GLY A 15 22.84 17.40 -7.16
C GLY A 15 22.82 17.58 -5.65
N GLU A 16 21.77 18.18 -5.09
CA GLU A 16 21.55 18.28 -3.64
C GLU A 16 21.31 16.89 -3.03
N THR A 17 21.98 16.61 -1.91
CA THR A 17 21.70 15.40 -1.12
C THR A 17 20.52 15.69 -0.19
N ILE A 18 19.41 15.00 -0.43
CA ILE A 18 18.23 15.03 0.41
C ILE A 18 18.34 13.93 1.44
N SER A 19 18.11 14.26 2.71
CA SER A 19 18.02 13.29 3.80
C SER A 19 16.73 13.54 4.56
N LYS A 20 15.88 12.52 4.63
CA LYS A 20 14.57 12.59 5.28
C LYS A 20 14.24 11.21 5.84
N TRP A 21 13.76 11.15 7.09
CA TRP A 21 13.26 9.90 7.69
C TRP A 21 14.22 8.70 7.59
N GLY A 22 15.52 8.95 7.77
CA GLY A 22 16.54 7.88 7.75
C GLY A 22 16.84 7.30 6.36
N TYR A 23 16.39 7.96 5.29
CA TYR A 23 16.74 7.68 3.91
C TYR A 23 17.40 8.90 3.26
N SER A 24 18.47 8.69 2.49
CA SER A 24 19.19 9.76 1.81
C SER A 24 19.44 9.42 0.35
N PHE A 25 19.27 10.41 -0.52
CA PHE A 25 19.46 10.26 -1.97
C PHE A 25 19.88 11.60 -2.59
N LYS A 26 20.40 11.54 -3.82
CA LYS A 26 20.81 12.72 -4.58
C LYS A 26 19.69 13.12 -5.52
N TRP A 27 19.20 14.34 -5.40
CA TRP A 27 18.17 14.87 -6.31
C TRP A 27 18.74 15.07 -7.72
N THR A 28 17.98 14.68 -8.74
CA THR A 28 18.34 14.81 -10.16
C THR A 28 17.22 15.49 -10.94
N ASP A 29 17.51 15.88 -12.18
CA ASP A 29 16.53 16.39 -13.15
C ASP A 29 15.48 15.34 -13.58
N SER A 30 15.80 14.04 -13.46
CA SER A 30 14.86 12.95 -13.69
C SER A 30 13.84 12.72 -12.55
N HIS A 31 14.04 13.35 -11.39
CA HIS A 31 13.05 13.29 -10.31
C HIS A 31 11.82 14.15 -10.65
N LEU A 32 10.66 13.74 -10.15
CA LEU A 32 9.39 14.42 -10.41
C LEU A 32 9.24 15.60 -9.45
N PRO A 33 9.28 16.86 -9.95
CA PRO A 33 9.05 17.99 -9.08
C PRO A 33 7.60 18.00 -8.60
N LYS A 34 7.39 18.61 -7.44
CA LYS A 34 6.07 18.75 -6.81
C LYS A 34 4.97 19.27 -7.75
N GLU A 35 5.29 20.20 -8.65
CA GLU A 35 4.33 20.77 -9.59
C GLU A 35 3.88 19.78 -10.68
N THR A 36 4.66 18.74 -10.96
CA THR A 36 4.25 17.62 -11.83
C THR A 36 3.34 16.65 -11.09
N LEU A 37 3.55 16.44 -9.80
CA LEU A 37 2.75 15.51 -8.99
C LEU A 37 1.40 16.11 -8.57
N LYS A 38 1.34 17.42 -8.31
CA LYS A 38 0.16 18.10 -7.75
C LYS A 38 -1.11 17.95 -8.61
N PRO A 39 -1.08 18.08 -9.95
CA PRO A 39 -2.27 17.89 -10.80
C PRO A 39 -2.89 16.50 -10.70
N LEU A 40 -2.06 15.46 -10.52
CA LEU A 40 -2.49 14.05 -10.43
C LEU A 40 -3.46 13.78 -9.26
N ARG A 41 -3.57 14.72 -8.31
CA ARG A 41 -4.55 14.66 -7.22
C ARG A 41 -5.99 14.84 -7.68
N GLN A 42 -6.20 15.48 -8.82
CA GLN A 42 -7.53 15.72 -9.38
C GLN A 42 -7.92 14.63 -10.39
N GLU A 43 -6.97 13.78 -10.76
CA GLU A 43 -7.17 12.66 -11.67
C GLU A 43 -7.53 11.39 -10.89
N TYR A 44 -8.29 10.51 -11.53
CA TYR A 44 -8.68 9.22 -11.00
C TYR A 44 -9.05 8.26 -12.12
N ASP A 45 -9.18 6.97 -11.79
CA ASP A 45 -9.67 5.93 -12.69
C ASP A 45 -11.13 6.17 -13.10
N THR A 46 -11.33 6.84 -14.23
CA THR A 46 -12.65 7.20 -14.76
C THR A 46 -13.38 6.00 -15.31
N LEU A 47 -12.68 5.04 -15.94
CA LEU A 47 -13.27 3.81 -16.44
C LEU A 47 -13.78 2.93 -15.30
N GLY A 48 -13.00 2.75 -14.23
CA GLY A 48 -13.45 2.01 -13.04
C GLY A 48 -14.59 2.70 -12.31
N ALA A 49 -14.63 4.04 -12.29
CA ALA A 49 -15.77 4.79 -11.74
C ALA A 49 -17.05 4.58 -12.56
N ALA A 50 -16.96 4.66 -13.90
CA ALA A 50 -18.09 4.42 -14.78
C ALA A 50 -18.58 2.96 -14.72
N ALA A 51 -17.66 1.99 -14.71
CA ALA A 51 -17.99 0.58 -14.57
C ALA A 51 -18.74 0.29 -13.25
N LEU A 52 -18.32 0.89 -12.14
CA LEU A 52 -19.02 0.77 -10.87
C LEU A 52 -20.48 1.24 -10.96
N GLU A 53 -20.74 2.38 -11.59
CA GLU A 53 -22.10 2.92 -11.73
C GLU A 53 -22.99 1.98 -12.54
N ARG A 54 -22.45 1.40 -13.62
CA ARG A 54 -23.15 0.40 -14.43
C ARG A 54 -23.41 -0.90 -13.65
N ILE A 55 -22.43 -1.41 -12.90
CA ILE A 55 -22.63 -2.59 -12.03
C ILE A 55 -23.72 -2.33 -10.98
N GLN A 56 -23.73 -1.14 -10.37
CA GLN A 56 -24.76 -0.75 -9.39
C GLN A 56 -26.15 -0.71 -10.03
N ALA A 57 -26.26 -0.23 -11.28
CA ALA A 57 -27.52 -0.21 -12.03
C ALA A 57 -28.01 -1.62 -12.37
N VAL A 58 -27.12 -2.50 -12.84
CA VAL A 58 -27.43 -3.92 -13.09
C VAL A 58 -27.95 -4.58 -11.81
N ARG A 59 -27.23 -4.41 -10.69
CA ARG A 59 -27.66 -4.98 -9.40
C ARG A 59 -29.03 -4.45 -8.96
N ALA A 60 -29.31 -3.17 -9.19
CA ALA A 60 -30.61 -2.58 -8.85
C ALA A 60 -31.73 -3.19 -9.68
N ALA A 61 -31.54 -3.37 -10.99
CA ALA A 61 -32.52 -4.01 -11.86
C ALA A 61 -32.79 -5.47 -11.45
N LEU A 62 -31.73 -6.26 -11.19
CA LEU A 62 -31.85 -7.64 -10.72
C LEU A 62 -32.56 -7.73 -9.36
N LEU A 63 -32.33 -6.76 -8.48
CA LEU A 63 -32.99 -6.74 -7.17
C LEU A 63 -34.51 -6.52 -7.30
N GLU A 64 -34.94 -5.63 -8.19
CA GLU A 64 -36.37 -5.41 -8.45
C GLU A 64 -37.01 -6.64 -9.11
N GLU A 65 -36.31 -7.31 -10.02
CA GLU A 65 -36.76 -8.56 -10.61
C GLU A 65 -36.89 -9.68 -9.56
N SER A 66 -35.89 -9.85 -8.69
CA SER A 66 -35.94 -10.84 -7.60
C SER A 66 -37.10 -10.58 -6.64
N LYS A 67 -37.39 -9.31 -6.33
CA LYS A 67 -38.56 -8.94 -5.52
C LYS A 67 -39.87 -9.30 -6.21
N ALA A 68 -39.99 -8.99 -7.51
CA ALA A 68 -41.19 -9.29 -8.29
C ALA A 68 -41.44 -10.80 -8.42
N LYS A 69 -40.38 -11.60 -8.54
CA LYS A 69 -40.43 -13.07 -8.68
C LYS A 69 -40.35 -13.82 -7.34
N ALA A 70 -40.23 -13.13 -6.21
CA ALA A 70 -40.01 -13.70 -4.88
C ALA A 70 -38.83 -14.70 -4.81
N THR A 71 -37.72 -14.38 -5.50
CA THR A 71 -36.49 -15.18 -5.51
C THR A 71 -35.40 -14.57 -4.63
N SER A 72 -34.30 -15.30 -4.45
CA SER A 72 -33.12 -14.82 -3.71
C SER A 72 -32.57 -13.50 -4.30
N PRO A 73 -32.02 -12.61 -3.46
CA PRO A 73 -31.43 -11.36 -3.93
C PRO A 73 -30.16 -11.62 -4.76
N PRO A 74 -29.82 -10.71 -5.69
CA PRO A 74 -28.58 -10.81 -6.47
C PRO A 74 -27.32 -10.71 -5.58
N PRO A 75 -26.16 -11.19 -6.07
CA PRO A 75 -24.91 -11.12 -5.33
C PRO A 75 -24.49 -9.68 -5.00
N ASN A 76 -23.77 -9.52 -3.90
CA ASN A 76 -23.14 -8.24 -3.52
C ASN A 76 -21.74 -8.05 -4.11
N ASP A 77 -21.12 -9.13 -4.59
CA ASP A 77 -19.78 -9.10 -5.17
C ASP A 77 -19.82 -8.41 -6.54
N LEU A 78 -19.17 -7.24 -6.62
CA LEU A 78 -19.12 -6.43 -7.84
C LEU A 78 -18.42 -7.16 -8.99
N TYR A 79 -17.45 -8.03 -8.70
CA TYR A 79 -16.76 -8.79 -9.74
C TYR A 79 -17.68 -9.85 -10.35
N ILE A 80 -18.49 -10.54 -9.54
CA ILE A 80 -19.44 -11.55 -10.05
C ILE A 80 -20.43 -10.88 -11.01
N LEU A 81 -20.98 -9.73 -10.61
CA LEU A 81 -21.89 -8.95 -11.46
C LEU A 81 -21.21 -8.48 -12.75
N LEU A 82 -19.97 -7.99 -12.67
CA LEU A 82 -19.19 -7.62 -13.84
C LEU A 82 -18.97 -8.84 -14.77
N ARG A 83 -18.50 -9.96 -14.23
CA ARG A 83 -18.25 -11.19 -15.00
C ARG A 83 -19.49 -11.65 -15.74
N ASP A 84 -20.63 -11.66 -15.08
CA ASP A 84 -21.87 -12.22 -15.62
C ASP A 84 -22.55 -11.26 -16.62
N HIS A 85 -22.40 -9.94 -16.45
CA HIS A 85 -23.14 -8.93 -17.22
C HIS A 85 -22.28 -8.01 -18.09
N HIS A 86 -20.95 -8.20 -18.18
CA HIS A 86 -20.08 -7.28 -18.94
C HIS A 86 -20.50 -7.11 -20.41
N ARG A 87 -21.07 -8.15 -21.02
CA ARG A 87 -21.49 -8.15 -22.43
C ARG A 87 -22.77 -7.35 -22.71
N GLU A 88 -23.49 -6.98 -21.65
CA GLU A 88 -24.79 -6.30 -21.76
C GLU A 88 -24.65 -4.77 -21.82
N ASP A 89 -23.49 -4.23 -21.48
CA ASP A 89 -23.19 -2.80 -21.42
C ASP A 89 -21.80 -2.51 -22.00
N GLU A 90 -21.70 -1.49 -22.86
CA GLU A 90 -20.46 -1.12 -23.56
C GLU A 90 -19.35 -0.71 -22.58
N THR A 91 -19.67 0.02 -21.51
CA THR A 91 -18.70 0.44 -20.50
C THR A 91 -18.17 -0.76 -19.71
N LEU A 92 -19.06 -1.70 -19.37
CA LEU A 92 -18.65 -2.93 -18.68
C LEU A 92 -17.79 -3.81 -19.60
N SER A 93 -18.13 -3.91 -20.88
CA SER A 93 -17.32 -4.59 -21.89
C SER A 93 -15.93 -3.94 -22.03
N GLN A 94 -15.86 -2.61 -22.06
CA GLN A 94 -14.58 -1.88 -22.11
C GLN A 94 -13.72 -2.16 -20.87
N PHE A 95 -14.29 -2.05 -19.66
CA PHE A 95 -13.57 -2.35 -18.41
C PHE A 95 -13.12 -3.81 -18.35
N TRP A 96 -13.98 -4.75 -18.74
CA TRP A 96 -13.65 -6.17 -18.81
C TRP A 96 -12.53 -6.46 -19.79
N ASN A 97 -12.56 -5.85 -20.98
CA ASN A 97 -11.52 -6.02 -21.98
C ASN A 97 -10.19 -5.43 -21.51
N GLU A 98 -10.18 -4.26 -20.87
CA GLU A 98 -8.96 -3.68 -20.32
C GLU A 98 -8.31 -4.60 -19.28
N VAL A 99 -9.07 -5.08 -18.30
CA VAL A 99 -8.50 -5.92 -17.24
C VAL A 99 -8.15 -7.34 -17.69
N HIS A 100 -8.66 -7.83 -18.83
CA HIS A 100 -8.32 -9.16 -19.37
C HIS A 100 -7.32 -9.13 -20.53
N THR A 101 -7.01 -7.95 -21.07
CA THR A 101 -5.97 -7.81 -22.09
C THR A 101 -4.61 -7.83 -21.43
N VAL A 102 -3.70 -8.66 -21.94
CA VAL A 102 -2.31 -8.70 -21.49
C VAL A 102 -1.51 -7.71 -22.32
N PRO A 103 -0.90 -6.66 -21.73
CA PRO A 103 -0.08 -5.72 -22.48
C PRO A 103 1.16 -6.38 -23.09
N ASP A 104 1.60 -5.89 -24.26
CA ASP A 104 2.74 -6.47 -25.00
C ASP A 104 4.07 -6.46 -24.24
N TRP A 105 4.22 -5.59 -23.24
CA TRP A 105 5.41 -5.49 -22.41
C TRP A 105 5.43 -6.51 -21.25
N VAL A 106 4.37 -7.31 -21.08
CA VAL A 106 4.32 -8.34 -20.02
C VAL A 106 5.11 -9.57 -20.44
N ASP A 107 6.17 -9.86 -19.69
CA ASP A 107 6.91 -11.12 -19.73
C ASP A 107 6.52 -11.98 -18.52
N TRP A 108 5.85 -13.10 -18.76
CA TRP A 108 5.40 -14.00 -17.69
C TRP A 108 6.57 -14.65 -16.93
N GLU A 109 7.66 -14.97 -17.60
CA GLU A 109 8.84 -15.52 -16.91
C GLU A 109 9.47 -14.46 -16.01
N GLN A 110 9.47 -13.20 -16.44
CA GLN A 110 9.89 -12.06 -15.62
C GLN A 110 9.02 -11.91 -14.38
N LEU A 111 7.70 -11.93 -14.55
CA LEU A 111 6.74 -11.85 -13.44
C LEU A 111 6.91 -13.01 -12.45
N GLU A 112 7.16 -14.23 -12.93
CA GLU A 112 7.41 -15.40 -12.06
C GLU A 112 8.65 -15.19 -11.19
N ARG A 113 9.75 -14.68 -11.78
CA ARG A 113 10.95 -14.35 -11.00
C ARG A 113 10.67 -13.22 -10.01
N GLY A 114 9.83 -12.25 -10.38
CA GLY A 114 9.34 -11.21 -9.48
C GLY A 114 8.55 -11.78 -8.30
N GLN A 115 7.71 -12.78 -8.53
CA GLN A 115 7.01 -13.49 -7.46
C GLN A 115 7.98 -14.19 -6.50
N ARG A 116 9.04 -14.84 -7.03
CA ARG A 116 10.08 -15.49 -6.22
C ARG A 116 10.86 -14.52 -5.33
N PHE A 117 11.06 -13.27 -5.77
CA PHE A 117 11.69 -12.22 -4.96
C PHE A 117 10.98 -12.04 -3.61
N PHE A 118 9.64 -12.01 -3.62
CA PHE A 118 8.86 -11.84 -2.40
C PHE A 118 9.14 -12.95 -1.39
N TYR A 119 9.17 -14.21 -1.85
CA TYR A 119 9.36 -15.38 -1.00
C TYR A 119 10.81 -15.60 -0.56
N ARG A 120 11.79 -15.31 -1.42
CA ARG A 120 13.21 -15.37 -1.06
C ARG A 120 13.54 -14.50 0.15
N TYR A 121 12.86 -13.36 0.26
CA TYR A 121 12.98 -12.44 1.37
C TYR A 121 11.72 -12.39 2.25
N ALA A 122 10.91 -13.46 2.29
CA ALA A 122 9.58 -13.46 2.92
C ALA A 122 9.58 -12.85 4.33
N ILE A 123 10.50 -13.29 5.21
CA ILE A 123 10.55 -12.79 6.60
C ILE A 123 10.86 -11.29 6.62
N ALA A 124 11.87 -10.86 5.85
CA ALA A 124 12.26 -9.45 5.78
C ALA A 124 11.14 -8.58 5.18
N ASN A 125 10.48 -9.07 4.13
CA ASN A 125 9.38 -8.37 3.45
C ASN A 125 8.15 -8.30 4.34
N ILE A 126 7.77 -9.36 5.05
CA ILE A 126 6.61 -9.36 5.97
C ILE A 126 6.86 -8.41 7.14
N VAL A 127 8.03 -8.49 7.78
CA VAL A 127 8.37 -7.62 8.91
C VAL A 127 8.53 -6.17 8.45
N GLY A 128 9.16 -5.95 7.29
CA GLY A 128 9.30 -4.63 6.67
C GLY A 128 7.94 -4.02 6.30
N PHE A 129 7.05 -4.79 5.69
CA PHE A 129 5.69 -4.37 5.36
C PHE A 129 4.90 -4.00 6.62
N ALA A 130 4.99 -4.81 7.68
CA ALA A 130 4.36 -4.55 8.97
C ALA A 130 4.89 -3.25 9.62
N LEU A 131 6.22 -3.13 9.76
CA LEU A 131 6.85 -2.06 10.55
C LEU A 131 7.10 -0.76 9.77
N GLN A 132 7.15 -0.77 8.44
CA GLN A 132 7.33 0.43 7.61
C GLN A 132 6.08 0.74 6.78
N GLY A 133 5.59 -0.23 6.01
CA GLY A 133 4.44 -0.04 5.14
C GLY A 133 3.20 0.40 5.92
N PHE A 134 2.84 -0.33 6.98
CA PHE A 134 1.67 0.01 7.80
C PHE A 134 1.92 1.09 8.84
N MET A 135 3.01 1.01 9.60
CA MET A 135 3.25 1.96 10.70
C MET A 135 3.67 3.35 10.23
N ALA A 136 4.51 3.45 9.19
CA ALA A 136 5.02 4.73 8.72
C ALA A 136 4.19 5.26 7.55
N GLU A 137 4.01 4.49 6.48
CA GLU A 137 3.48 5.04 5.22
C GLU A 137 1.95 5.06 5.13
N ASN A 138 1.25 4.04 5.63
CA ASN A 138 -0.22 4.08 5.74
C ASN A 138 -0.72 5.02 6.86
N SER A 139 0.16 5.32 7.81
CA SER A 139 -0.05 6.37 8.80
C SER A 139 0.11 7.75 8.16
N VAL A 140 0.93 7.89 7.12
CA VAL A 140 1.27 9.16 6.49
C VAL A 140 0.17 9.69 5.56
N SER A 141 -0.05 11.00 5.61
CA SER A 141 -1.05 11.71 4.81
C SER A 141 -0.40 12.44 3.64
N LEU A 142 -0.92 12.21 2.43
CA LEU A 142 -0.57 12.93 1.20
C LEU A 142 -1.08 14.37 1.28
N LEU A 143 -0.19 15.34 1.53
CA LEU A 143 -0.57 16.75 1.68
C LEU A 143 0.45 17.76 1.13
N SER A 144 -0.03 18.61 0.21
CA SER A 144 0.44 19.98 0.00
C SER A 144 -0.80 20.89 0.05
N SER A 145 -0.95 21.89 0.93
CA SER A 145 -0.11 23.09 1.06
C SER A 145 -0.51 23.84 2.35
N GLY A 146 0.39 24.65 2.93
CA GLY A 146 0.03 25.76 3.83
C GLY A 146 0.34 25.55 5.32
N MET A 147 1.46 26.13 5.76
CA MET A 147 1.82 26.36 7.16
C MET A 147 0.88 27.39 7.81
N TYR A 148 0.45 27.14 9.04
CA TYR A 148 0.28 28.18 10.07
C TYR A 148 0.95 27.67 11.34
N PRO A 149 1.91 28.40 11.92
CA PRO A 149 2.48 28.06 13.22
C PRO A 149 1.48 28.50 14.28
N VAL A 150 0.93 27.58 15.06
CA VAL A 150 0.35 27.95 16.36
C VAL A 150 1.33 27.47 17.41
N ALA A 151 2.01 28.47 17.97
CA ALA A 151 2.88 28.35 19.11
C ALA A 151 2.20 27.57 20.25
N ALA A 152 3.03 26.90 21.03
CA ALA A 152 2.67 26.21 22.26
C ALA A 152 1.65 27.01 23.10
N GLN A 153 0.50 26.40 23.35
CA GLN A 153 -0.42 26.77 24.43
C GLN A 153 -0.86 25.47 25.12
N PRO A 154 -0.74 25.39 26.46
CA PRO A 154 -1.10 24.21 27.24
C PRO A 154 -2.61 24.16 27.47
N TYR A 155 -3.16 22.94 27.59
CA TYR A 155 -4.48 22.65 28.13
C TYR A 155 -5.67 23.40 27.47
N SER A 156 -6.24 22.81 26.42
CA SER A 156 -7.70 22.85 26.25
C SER A 156 -8.19 21.67 25.42
N LEU A 157 -8.91 20.74 26.07
CA LEU A 157 -9.87 19.89 25.37
C LEU A 157 -10.84 20.79 24.62
N THR A 158 -11.35 20.32 23.48
CA THR A 158 -12.46 20.90 22.68
C THR A 158 -12.08 21.75 21.46
N VAL A 159 -11.23 21.24 20.55
CA VAL A 159 -11.39 21.46 19.08
C VAL A 159 -10.82 20.24 18.34
N LEU A 160 -11.67 19.26 17.98
CA LEU A 160 -11.29 18.10 17.17
C LEU A 160 -11.11 18.52 15.70
N ARG A 161 -9.86 18.67 15.25
CA ARG A 161 -9.51 18.95 13.84
C ARG A 161 -9.63 17.65 13.00
N PRO A 162 -10.19 17.66 11.77
CA PRO A 162 -10.44 16.42 11.04
C PRO A 162 -9.18 15.81 10.39
N PRO A 163 -9.07 14.46 10.33
CA PRO A 163 -7.98 13.70 9.68
C PRO A 163 -7.89 13.95 8.16
N GLN A 164 -6.78 13.65 7.45
CA GLN A 164 -6.48 14.12 6.06
C GLN A 164 -6.07 13.04 5.02
N ALA A 165 -6.51 13.23 3.76
CA ALA A 165 -6.42 12.43 2.50
C ALA A 165 -6.56 10.88 2.54
N SER A 166 -5.48 10.11 2.37
CA SER A 166 -5.50 8.63 2.21
C SER A 166 -5.80 7.90 3.52
N SER A 167 -5.11 8.26 4.60
CA SER A 167 -5.41 7.75 5.94
C SER A 167 -6.81 8.15 6.39
N LYS A 168 -7.33 9.32 5.98
CA LYS A 168 -8.73 9.74 6.21
C LYS A 168 -9.75 8.83 5.52
N VAL A 169 -9.46 8.36 4.31
CA VAL A 169 -10.34 7.40 3.62
C VAL A 169 -10.49 6.11 4.44
N LEU A 170 -9.38 5.52 4.88
CA LEU A 170 -9.43 4.31 5.71
C LEU A 170 -9.97 4.58 7.13
N VAL A 171 -9.56 5.66 7.80
CA VAL A 171 -10.04 6.01 9.16
C VAL A 171 -11.55 6.22 9.13
N ARG A 172 -12.08 6.89 8.11
CA ARG A 172 -13.50 7.26 8.07
C ARG A 172 -14.42 6.23 7.44
N THR A 173 -13.87 5.27 6.72
CA THR A 173 -14.57 4.02 6.44
C THR A 173 -14.56 3.08 7.65
N GLY A 174 -14.01 3.49 8.79
CA GLY A 174 -13.93 2.71 10.04
C GLY A 174 -12.76 1.72 10.10
N GLY A 175 -11.93 1.69 9.05
CA GLY A 175 -10.90 0.68 8.81
C GLY A 175 -9.68 0.71 9.71
N PHE A 176 -9.45 1.81 10.42
CA PHE A 176 -8.35 1.95 11.38
C PHE A 176 -8.81 1.93 12.85
N SER A 177 -10.05 1.50 13.12
CA SER A 177 -10.43 1.13 14.49
C SER A 177 -9.69 -0.14 14.91
N THR A 178 -9.30 -0.29 16.18
CA THR A 178 -8.60 -1.49 16.67
C THR A 178 -9.34 -2.79 16.35
N ARG A 179 -10.68 -2.74 16.29
CA ARG A 179 -11.54 -3.88 15.96
C ARG A 179 -11.50 -4.29 14.48
N MET A 180 -11.32 -3.34 13.55
CA MET A 180 -11.33 -3.60 12.10
C MET A 180 -9.95 -3.58 11.47
N LEU A 181 -8.95 -3.05 12.18
CA LEU A 181 -7.60 -2.88 11.67
C LEU A 181 -6.98 -4.23 11.30
N LEU A 182 -7.06 -5.23 12.17
CA LEU A 182 -6.50 -6.56 11.90
C LEU A 182 -7.07 -7.16 10.61
N GLY A 183 -8.39 -7.12 10.43
CA GLY A 183 -9.04 -7.62 9.21
C GLY A 183 -8.52 -6.93 7.96
N ARG A 184 -8.39 -5.59 7.97
CA ARG A 184 -7.85 -4.85 6.83
C ARG A 184 -6.36 -5.06 6.57
N LEU A 185 -5.57 -5.25 7.62
CA LEU A 185 -4.15 -5.61 7.50
C LEU A 185 -4.03 -6.99 6.82
N LEU A 186 -4.86 -7.94 7.26
CA LEU A 186 -4.91 -9.28 6.71
C LEU A 186 -5.44 -9.30 5.28
N GLU A 187 -6.44 -8.49 4.93
CA GLU A 187 -6.95 -8.34 3.55
C GLU A 187 -5.84 -7.90 2.58
N ALA A 188 -5.07 -6.86 2.93
CA ALA A 188 -3.98 -6.38 2.08
C ALA A 188 -2.82 -7.39 1.98
N PHE A 189 -2.52 -8.08 3.09
CA PHE A 189 -1.52 -9.15 3.10
C PHE A 189 -1.99 -10.36 2.27
N GLN A 190 -3.25 -10.75 2.38
CA GLN A 190 -3.88 -11.81 1.60
C GLN A 190 -3.85 -11.48 0.11
N TRP A 191 -4.19 -10.25 -0.27
CA TRP A 191 -4.06 -9.80 -1.66
C TRP A 191 -2.61 -9.92 -2.15
N LEU A 192 -1.63 -9.47 -1.36
CA LEU A 192 -0.21 -9.59 -1.71
C LEU A 192 0.20 -11.06 -1.92
N VAL A 193 -0.25 -11.96 -1.04
CA VAL A 193 -0.03 -13.39 -1.17
C VAL A 193 -0.71 -13.96 -2.43
N GLN A 194 -1.95 -13.58 -2.73
CA GLN A 194 -2.66 -14.03 -3.93
C GLN A 194 -1.95 -13.60 -5.22
N VAL A 195 -1.36 -12.40 -5.27
CA VAL A 195 -0.67 -11.91 -6.46
C VAL A 195 0.77 -12.39 -6.56
N THR A 196 1.34 -12.94 -5.48
CA THR A 196 2.70 -13.47 -5.48
C THR A 196 2.77 -15.00 -5.55
N ARG A 197 1.72 -15.75 -5.19
CA ARG A 197 1.80 -17.20 -5.03
C ARG A 197 2.17 -18.01 -6.29
N SER A 198 1.67 -17.60 -7.46
CA SER A 198 1.91 -18.32 -8.72
C SER A 198 1.53 -17.49 -9.94
N LEU A 199 2.05 -17.86 -11.12
CA LEU A 199 1.67 -17.21 -12.38
C LEU A 199 0.18 -17.37 -12.69
N ALA A 200 -0.35 -18.57 -12.51
CA ALA A 200 -1.77 -18.86 -12.75
C ALA A 200 -2.68 -17.97 -11.90
N ALA A 201 -2.23 -17.52 -10.72
CA ALA A 201 -2.99 -16.61 -9.87
C ALA A 201 -3.13 -15.21 -10.46
N ILE A 202 -2.11 -14.67 -11.15
CA ILE A 202 -2.11 -13.30 -11.69
C ILE A 202 -2.46 -13.20 -13.18
N GLN A 203 -2.44 -14.32 -13.90
CA GLN A 203 -2.92 -14.39 -15.28
C GLN A 203 -4.44 -14.12 -15.33
N PRO A 204 -4.96 -13.64 -16.48
CA PRO A 204 -6.39 -13.36 -16.63
C PRO A 204 -7.27 -14.55 -16.21
N GLY A 205 -8.21 -14.32 -15.30
CA GLY A 205 -9.09 -15.34 -14.72
C GLY A 205 -8.53 -16.03 -13.47
N GLY A 206 -7.28 -15.79 -13.10
CA GLY A 206 -6.69 -16.24 -11.84
C GLY A 206 -7.32 -15.57 -10.61
N ASP A 207 -7.08 -16.12 -9.43
CA ASP A 207 -7.63 -15.59 -8.17
C ASP A 207 -6.98 -14.27 -7.75
N GLY A 208 -5.66 -14.11 -7.90
CA GLY A 208 -4.94 -12.85 -7.69
C GLY A 208 -5.33 -11.77 -8.70
N HIS A 209 -5.56 -12.15 -9.96
CA HIS A 209 -6.12 -11.29 -11.00
C HIS A 209 -7.52 -10.80 -10.62
N THR A 210 -8.39 -11.74 -10.26
CA THR A 210 -9.77 -11.45 -9.82
C THR A 210 -9.79 -10.57 -8.57
N ALA A 211 -8.95 -10.88 -7.57
CA ALA A 211 -8.84 -10.10 -6.34
C ALA A 211 -8.41 -8.66 -6.65
N THR A 212 -7.47 -8.47 -7.56
CA THR A 212 -7.01 -7.14 -7.99
C THR A 212 -8.11 -6.34 -8.66
N ILE A 213 -8.94 -6.96 -9.49
CA ILE A 213 -10.11 -6.30 -10.09
C ILE A 213 -11.11 -5.89 -9.00
N ARG A 214 -11.34 -6.74 -7.99
CA ARG A 214 -12.17 -6.39 -6.83
C ARG A 214 -11.61 -5.18 -6.09
N VAL A 215 -10.29 -5.09 -5.91
CA VAL A 215 -9.63 -3.91 -5.32
C VAL A 215 -9.87 -2.65 -6.17
N ARG A 216 -9.71 -2.73 -7.50
CA ARG A 216 -9.99 -1.60 -8.41
C ARG A 216 -11.44 -1.11 -8.30
N LEU A 217 -12.41 -2.02 -8.26
CA LEU A 217 -13.83 -1.69 -8.06
C LEU A 217 -14.10 -1.13 -6.65
N LEU A 218 -13.44 -1.66 -5.62
CA LEU A 218 -13.50 -1.15 -4.25
C LEU A 218 -12.99 0.29 -4.16
N HIS A 219 -11.86 0.61 -4.81
CA HIS A 219 -11.31 1.96 -4.88
C HIS A 219 -12.34 2.95 -5.44
N SER A 220 -13.00 2.58 -6.54
CA SER A 220 -14.08 3.37 -7.14
C SER A 220 -15.28 3.52 -6.19
N ALA A 221 -15.68 2.45 -5.49
CA ALA A 221 -16.81 2.46 -4.56
C ALA A 221 -16.55 3.35 -3.34
N VAL A 222 -15.32 3.29 -2.81
CA VAL A 222 -14.88 4.13 -1.70
C VAL A 222 -14.85 5.60 -2.11
N ARG A 223 -14.31 5.92 -3.29
CA ARG A 223 -14.32 7.28 -3.85
C ARG A 223 -15.73 7.82 -3.96
N GLN A 224 -16.62 7.08 -4.63
CA GLN A 224 -18.02 7.46 -4.81
C GLN A 224 -18.73 7.70 -3.46
N ARG A 225 -18.50 6.81 -2.47
CA ARG A 225 -19.08 6.93 -1.14
C ARG A 225 -18.61 8.19 -0.40
N ILE A 226 -17.32 8.50 -0.45
CA ILE A 226 -16.78 9.69 0.23
C ILE A 226 -17.34 10.97 -0.39
N LEU A 227 -17.41 11.05 -1.73
CA LEU A 227 -17.95 12.20 -2.43
C LEU A 227 -19.43 12.42 -2.09
N LYS A 228 -20.26 11.35 -2.12
CA LYS A 228 -21.66 11.40 -1.66
C LYS A 228 -21.82 11.84 -0.20
N LEU A 229 -20.87 11.49 0.67
CA LEU A 229 -20.87 11.95 2.06
C LEU A 229 -20.51 13.42 2.19
N CYS A 230 -19.65 13.96 1.33
CA CYS A 230 -19.36 15.40 1.29
C CYS A 230 -20.56 16.24 0.92
N GLU A 231 -21.39 15.76 -0.02
CA GLU A 231 -22.65 16.41 -0.40
C GLU A 231 -23.61 16.51 0.78
N ARG A 232 -23.71 15.43 1.59
CA ARG A 232 -24.62 15.37 2.75
C ARG A 232 -24.06 16.07 3.99
N LYS A 233 -22.74 16.11 4.15
CA LYS A 233 -22.04 16.65 5.31
C LYS A 233 -20.88 17.54 4.86
N PRO A 234 -21.12 18.85 4.65
CA PRO A 234 -20.07 19.80 4.34
C PRO A 234 -18.94 19.76 5.38
N GLY A 235 -17.69 19.81 4.93
CA GLY A 235 -16.53 19.66 5.81
C GLY A 235 -16.22 18.21 6.22
N TYR A 236 -16.92 17.21 5.66
CA TYR A 236 -16.46 15.82 5.73
C TYR A 236 -15.08 15.76 5.07
N TYR A 237 -14.95 15.64 3.75
CA TYR A 237 -13.65 15.55 3.09
C TYR A 237 -13.38 16.81 2.25
N ASP A 238 -12.19 17.38 2.38
CA ASP A 238 -11.79 18.59 1.65
C ASP A 238 -11.13 18.19 0.33
N VAL A 239 -11.93 18.16 -0.73
CA VAL A 239 -11.47 17.81 -2.08
C VAL A 239 -10.53 18.88 -2.64
N THR A 240 -10.68 20.14 -2.23
CA THR A 240 -9.84 21.23 -2.72
C THR A 240 -8.41 21.11 -2.21
N GLN A 241 -8.25 20.72 -0.94
CA GLN A 241 -6.95 20.52 -0.32
C GLN A 241 -6.34 19.16 -0.66
N HIS A 242 -7.15 18.11 -0.74
CA HIS A 242 -6.64 16.74 -0.85
C HIS A 242 -6.63 16.16 -2.25
N GLY A 243 -7.39 16.73 -3.18
CA GLY A 243 -7.75 16.05 -4.42
C GLY A 243 -8.95 15.15 -4.25
N VAL A 244 -9.29 14.42 -5.30
CA VAL A 244 -10.34 13.40 -5.22
C VAL A 244 -9.84 12.21 -4.38
N PRO A 245 -10.73 11.52 -3.64
CA PRO A 245 -10.32 10.33 -2.88
C PRO A 245 -9.79 9.23 -3.81
N VAL A 246 -8.71 8.56 -3.43
CA VAL A 246 -8.07 7.52 -4.26
C VAL A 246 -7.72 8.09 -5.65
N ASN A 247 -7.02 9.22 -5.66
CA ASN A 247 -6.58 9.86 -6.90
C ASN A 247 -5.36 9.16 -7.50
N THR A 248 -4.99 9.56 -8.72
CA THR A 248 -3.86 9.00 -9.46
C THR A 248 -2.54 9.10 -8.68
N LEU A 249 -2.29 10.21 -7.96
CA LEU A 249 -1.08 10.35 -7.13
C LEU A 249 -1.05 9.35 -5.97
N ASP A 250 -2.17 9.20 -5.26
CA ASP A 250 -2.32 8.21 -4.19
C ASP A 250 -2.03 6.79 -4.72
N SER A 251 -2.56 6.46 -5.89
CA SER A 251 -2.36 5.18 -6.56
C SER A 251 -0.89 4.95 -6.97
N ILE A 252 -0.24 5.94 -7.57
CA ILE A 252 1.19 5.87 -7.94
C ILE A 252 2.05 5.68 -6.70
N HIS A 253 1.83 6.48 -5.66
CA HIS A 253 2.58 6.37 -4.41
C HIS A 253 2.40 4.98 -3.80
N SER A 254 1.17 4.47 -3.75
CA SER A 254 0.88 3.13 -3.26
C SER A 254 1.63 2.06 -4.05
N ILE A 255 1.60 2.10 -5.39
CA ILE A 255 2.35 1.14 -6.21
C ILE A 255 3.85 1.23 -5.91
N THR A 256 4.43 2.42 -5.79
CA THR A 256 5.85 2.57 -5.44
C THR A 256 6.15 2.08 -4.02
N THR A 257 5.27 2.27 -3.04
CA THR A 257 5.43 1.71 -1.69
C THR A 257 5.52 0.19 -1.73
N PHE A 258 4.63 -0.49 -2.46
CA PHE A 258 4.65 -1.95 -2.56
C PHE A 258 5.81 -2.50 -3.39
N SER A 259 6.23 -1.79 -4.44
CA SER A 259 7.25 -2.29 -5.37
C SER A 259 8.68 -1.88 -5.00
N CYS A 260 8.86 -0.67 -4.47
CA CYS A 260 10.17 -0.04 -4.32
C CYS A 260 10.73 -0.16 -2.89
N ASN A 261 9.88 -0.02 -1.87
CA ASN A 261 10.35 0.07 -0.48
C ASN A 261 11.14 -1.15 -0.04
N HIS A 262 10.71 -2.34 -0.46
CA HIS A 262 11.42 -3.59 -0.19
C HIS A 262 12.91 -3.44 -0.55
N THR A 263 13.21 -3.00 -1.77
CA THR A 263 14.57 -2.86 -2.30
C THR A 263 15.37 -1.75 -1.64
N TRP A 264 14.81 -0.54 -1.51
CA TRP A 264 15.59 0.65 -1.17
C TRP A 264 15.47 1.10 0.29
N LEU A 265 14.37 0.76 0.97
CA LEU A 265 14.12 1.18 2.35
C LEU A 265 14.18 0.03 3.36
N GLN A 266 13.73 -1.18 3.01
CA GLN A 266 13.55 -2.29 3.97
C GLN A 266 14.73 -3.27 3.97
N LEU A 267 14.97 -3.98 2.87
CA LEU A 267 16.01 -5.01 2.78
C LEU A 267 17.40 -4.50 3.20
N PRO A 268 17.82 -3.26 2.88
CA PRO A 268 19.09 -2.71 3.36
C PRO A 268 19.18 -2.65 4.89
N LYS A 269 18.06 -2.47 5.61
CA LYS A 269 18.01 -2.45 7.09
C LYS A 269 18.20 -3.83 7.70
N PHE A 270 17.93 -4.89 6.92
CA PHE A 270 18.24 -6.28 7.28
C PHE A 270 19.63 -6.72 6.77
N GLY A 271 20.42 -5.83 6.17
CA GLY A 271 21.72 -6.16 5.57
C GLY A 271 21.62 -6.91 4.24
N LEU A 272 20.44 -6.91 3.62
CA LEU A 272 20.16 -7.61 2.37
C LEU A 272 20.26 -6.67 1.18
N LYS A 273 20.85 -7.18 0.08
CA LYS A 273 20.96 -6.46 -1.19
C LYS A 273 20.51 -7.40 -2.33
N PRO A 274 19.33 -7.14 -2.92
CA PRO A 274 18.92 -7.87 -4.11
C PRO A 274 19.81 -7.52 -5.31
N SER A 275 19.89 -8.45 -6.25
CA SER A 275 20.53 -8.23 -7.56
C SER A 275 19.70 -7.30 -8.43
N GLN A 276 20.32 -6.70 -9.46
CA GLN A 276 19.58 -5.81 -10.37
C GLN A 276 18.43 -6.54 -11.08
N GLN A 277 18.63 -7.79 -11.50
CA GLN A 277 17.59 -8.61 -12.12
C GLN A 277 16.40 -8.84 -11.17
N GLU A 278 16.67 -9.16 -9.89
CA GLU A 278 15.63 -9.31 -8.87
C GLU A 278 14.81 -8.02 -8.69
N ILE A 279 15.46 -6.85 -8.76
CA ILE A 279 14.79 -5.55 -8.69
C ILE A 279 13.93 -5.34 -9.93
N ASP A 280 14.47 -5.55 -11.13
CA ASP A 280 13.76 -5.36 -12.39
C ASP A 280 12.54 -6.29 -12.50
N ASP A 281 12.70 -7.55 -12.11
CA ASP A 281 11.64 -8.56 -12.10
C ASP A 281 10.49 -8.19 -11.13
N TYR A 282 10.83 -7.72 -9.92
CA TYR A 282 9.82 -7.31 -8.93
C TYR A 282 9.10 -6.01 -9.31
N ILE A 283 9.81 -5.05 -9.92
CA ILE A 283 9.18 -3.85 -10.46
C ILE A 283 8.26 -4.18 -11.63
N ALA A 284 8.64 -5.10 -12.52
CA ALA A 284 7.79 -5.56 -13.62
C ALA A 284 6.49 -6.20 -13.12
N LEU A 285 6.56 -7.03 -12.07
CA LEU A 285 5.37 -7.57 -11.40
C LEU A 285 4.42 -6.47 -10.95
N PHE A 286 4.91 -5.46 -10.23
CA PHE A 286 4.06 -4.38 -9.75
C PHE A 286 3.67 -3.35 -10.82
N ARG A 287 4.39 -3.27 -11.95
CA ARG A 287 3.94 -2.56 -13.14
C ARG A 287 2.68 -3.22 -13.71
N TYR A 288 2.65 -4.55 -13.78
CA TYR A 288 1.45 -5.30 -14.17
C TYR A 288 0.31 -5.14 -13.16
N MET A 289 0.60 -5.16 -11.86
CA MET A 289 -0.42 -4.84 -10.84
C MET A 289 -0.96 -3.42 -10.98
N GLY A 290 -0.10 -2.45 -11.27
CA GLY A 290 -0.49 -1.07 -11.55
C GLY A 290 -1.45 -0.96 -12.73
N TYR A 291 -1.16 -1.68 -13.83
CA TYR A 291 -2.05 -1.77 -14.98
C TYR A 291 -3.44 -2.31 -14.60
N LEU A 292 -3.50 -3.44 -13.91
CA LEU A 292 -4.78 -4.04 -13.49
C LEU A 292 -5.57 -3.13 -12.53
N LEU A 293 -4.89 -2.34 -11.70
CA LEU A 293 -5.49 -1.39 -10.76
C LEU A 293 -5.91 -0.05 -11.41
N GLY A 294 -5.62 0.17 -12.69
CA GLY A 294 -5.90 1.43 -13.38
C GLY A 294 -4.92 2.56 -13.01
N THR A 295 -3.73 2.22 -12.52
CA THR A 295 -2.66 3.17 -12.19
C THR A 295 -1.75 3.38 -13.40
N PRO A 296 -1.38 4.63 -13.77
CA PRO A 296 -0.48 4.88 -14.88
C PRO A 296 0.88 4.18 -14.72
N THR A 297 1.21 3.27 -15.62
CA THR A 297 2.42 2.42 -15.53
C THR A 297 3.70 3.13 -15.94
N ALA A 298 3.60 4.29 -16.60
CA ALA A 298 4.74 5.06 -17.06
C ALA A 298 5.69 5.48 -15.93
N TYR A 299 5.21 5.59 -14.68
CA TYR A 299 6.02 5.96 -13.52
C TYR A 299 6.88 4.81 -12.96
N VAL A 300 6.56 3.57 -13.33
CA VAL A 300 7.23 2.34 -12.86
C VAL A 300 7.65 1.45 -14.03
N GLU A 301 7.92 2.08 -15.17
CA GLU A 301 8.29 1.39 -16.41
C GLU A 301 9.60 0.61 -16.30
N THR A 302 10.56 1.17 -15.56
CA THR A 302 11.86 0.57 -15.23
C THR A 302 12.13 0.71 -13.75
N SER A 303 13.06 -0.07 -13.19
CA SER A 303 13.47 0.05 -11.79
C SER A 303 14.05 1.42 -11.45
N GLU A 304 14.80 2.03 -12.37
CA GLU A 304 15.32 3.39 -12.22
C GLU A 304 14.17 4.40 -12.10
N LYS A 305 13.19 4.35 -13.01
CA LYS A 305 12.05 5.28 -13.02
C LYS A 305 11.14 5.07 -11.81
N ALA A 306 10.95 3.80 -11.41
CA ALA A 306 10.22 3.45 -10.20
C ALA A 306 10.90 4.03 -8.94
N LYS A 307 12.24 3.93 -8.85
CA LYS A 307 13.02 4.53 -7.77
C LYS A 307 12.89 6.05 -7.75
N LEU A 308 13.08 6.72 -8.88
CA LEU A 308 12.95 8.17 -8.99
C LEU A 308 11.54 8.64 -8.58
N THR A 309 10.51 7.91 -8.99
CA THR A 309 9.12 8.17 -8.59
C THR A 309 8.93 7.98 -7.09
N MET A 310 9.41 6.87 -6.52
CA MET A 310 9.38 6.61 -5.08
C MET A 310 10.06 7.75 -4.31
N GLU A 311 11.28 8.15 -4.69
CA GLU A 311 12.04 9.22 -4.04
C GLU A 311 11.32 10.58 -4.10
N SER A 312 10.67 10.86 -5.24
CA SER A 312 9.88 12.08 -5.44
C SER A 312 8.64 12.11 -4.56
N CYS A 313 7.89 10.99 -4.49
CA CYS A 313 6.76 10.83 -3.58
C CYS A 313 7.22 10.90 -2.12
N TYR A 314 8.30 10.20 -1.76
CA TYR A 314 8.84 10.19 -0.41
C TYR A 314 9.19 11.60 0.10
N LEU A 315 9.78 12.42 -0.76
CA LEU A 315 10.10 13.81 -0.44
C LEU A 315 8.84 14.67 -0.30
N HIS A 316 8.00 14.69 -1.33
CA HIS A 316 6.92 15.68 -1.44
C HIS A 316 5.66 15.30 -0.66
N GLU A 317 5.44 14.00 -0.51
CA GLU A 317 4.19 13.46 -0.02
C GLU A 317 4.29 12.87 1.38
N LEU A 318 5.46 12.36 1.79
CA LEU A 318 5.57 11.69 3.08
C LEU A 318 5.52 12.69 4.25
N ARG A 319 4.40 12.75 4.99
CA ARG A 319 4.19 13.61 6.18
C ARG A 319 3.45 12.90 7.31
N ILE A 320 3.98 13.03 8.52
CA ILE A 320 3.34 12.53 9.74
C ILE A 320 2.30 13.55 10.22
N THR A 321 1.15 13.05 10.64
CA THR A 321 -0.01 13.81 11.12
C THR A 321 -0.51 13.24 12.45
N GLU A 322 -1.43 13.92 13.12
CA GLU A 322 -2.07 13.38 14.33
C GLU A 322 -2.79 12.05 14.05
N THR A 323 -3.34 11.89 12.85
CA THR A 323 -3.98 10.64 12.42
C THR A 323 -2.97 9.50 12.34
N SER A 324 -1.74 9.81 11.91
CA SER A 324 -0.61 8.89 11.85
C SER A 324 -0.30 8.30 13.23
N ARG A 325 -0.34 9.12 14.28
CA ARG A 325 -0.12 8.69 15.67
C ARG A 325 -1.17 7.68 16.13
N VAL A 326 -2.45 7.96 15.83
CA VAL A 326 -3.56 7.06 16.17
C VAL A 326 -3.43 5.73 15.45
N VAL A 327 -3.10 5.75 14.15
CA VAL A 327 -2.90 4.54 13.34
C VAL A 327 -1.71 3.72 13.87
N ALA A 328 -0.58 4.36 14.14
CA ALA A 328 0.60 3.71 14.71
C ALA A 328 0.31 3.09 16.10
N TYR A 329 -0.39 3.80 16.98
CA TYR A 329 -0.83 3.26 18.26
C TYR A 329 -1.72 2.02 18.09
N ASN A 330 -2.74 2.11 17.24
CA ASN A 330 -3.66 1.00 16.98
C ASN A 330 -2.94 -0.20 16.34
N PHE A 331 -1.96 0.04 15.48
CA PHE A 331 -1.14 -1.02 14.90
C PHE A 331 -0.32 -1.75 15.97
N VAL A 332 0.37 -1.02 16.84
CA VAL A 332 1.14 -1.62 17.94
C VAL A 332 0.21 -2.46 18.83
N GLN A 333 -0.96 -1.94 19.19
CA GLN A 333 -1.97 -2.70 19.93
C GLN A 333 -2.44 -3.95 19.18
N CYS A 334 -2.64 -3.86 17.87
CA CYS A 334 -3.09 -4.99 17.05
C CYS A 334 -2.04 -6.11 17.01
N VAL A 335 -0.78 -5.78 16.72
CA VAL A 335 0.30 -6.78 16.61
C VAL A 335 0.61 -7.42 17.97
N GLN A 336 0.53 -6.66 19.06
CA GLN A 336 0.71 -7.20 20.40
C GLN A 336 -0.38 -8.21 20.81
N ASN A 337 -1.58 -8.09 20.26
CA ASN A 337 -2.74 -8.90 20.59
C ASN A 337 -3.07 -9.94 19.50
N LEU A 338 -2.10 -10.27 18.64
CA LEU A 338 -2.26 -11.37 17.69
C LEU A 338 -2.52 -12.69 18.43
N PRO A 339 -3.36 -13.58 17.87
CA PRO A 339 -3.66 -14.86 18.50
C PRO A 339 -2.42 -15.77 18.55
N ALA A 340 -2.43 -16.69 19.50
CA ALA A 340 -1.40 -17.73 19.58
C ALA A 340 -1.26 -18.47 18.23
N PRO A 341 -0.03 -18.81 17.79
CA PRO A 341 1.24 -18.71 18.51
C PRO A 341 1.99 -17.37 18.38
N PHE A 342 1.45 -16.38 17.68
CA PHE A 342 2.18 -15.17 17.26
C PHE A 342 2.17 -14.05 18.33
N HIS A 343 2.93 -14.23 19.41
CA HIS A 343 3.07 -13.19 20.44
C HIS A 343 4.32 -12.34 20.21
N VAL A 344 4.13 -11.06 19.85
CA VAL A 344 5.23 -10.11 19.65
C VAL A 344 5.18 -9.04 20.74
N SER A 345 6.29 -8.85 21.47
CA SER A 345 6.33 -7.85 22.54
C SER A 345 6.34 -6.43 21.98
N ARG A 346 5.73 -5.49 22.72
CA ARG A 346 5.75 -4.05 22.38
C ARG A 346 7.17 -3.55 22.11
N GLY A 347 8.11 -3.91 22.99
CA GLY A 347 9.48 -3.44 22.87
C GLY A 347 10.18 -3.98 21.63
N PHE A 348 9.86 -5.20 21.17
CA PHE A 348 10.37 -5.72 19.90
C PHE A 348 9.83 -4.93 18.70
N ILE A 349 8.52 -4.63 18.71
CA ILE A 349 7.87 -3.81 17.68
C ILE A 349 8.49 -2.41 17.64
N GLU A 350 8.62 -1.74 18.78
CA GLU A 350 9.19 -0.39 18.88
C GLU A 350 10.68 -0.37 18.47
N ALA A 351 11.47 -1.38 18.87
CA ALA A 351 12.88 -1.48 18.48
C ALA A 351 13.03 -1.69 16.97
N GLY A 352 12.23 -2.60 16.39
CA GLY A 352 12.24 -2.84 14.95
C GLY A 352 11.75 -1.65 14.14
N SER A 353 10.71 -0.96 14.63
CA SER A 353 10.18 0.24 13.99
C SER A 353 11.24 1.34 13.93
N ARG A 354 11.96 1.56 15.04
CA ARG A 354 13.06 2.54 15.11
C ARG A 354 14.25 2.15 14.24
N TRP A 355 14.56 0.85 14.20
CA TRP A 355 15.62 0.33 13.34
C TRP A 355 15.34 0.58 11.85
N ILE A 356 14.10 0.33 11.40
CA ILE A 356 13.72 0.42 10.00
C ILE A 356 13.44 1.87 9.58
N ASN A 357 12.65 2.61 10.36
CA ASN A 357 12.16 3.94 9.99
C ASN A 357 13.00 5.09 10.55
N GLY A 358 13.90 4.82 11.49
CA GLY A 358 14.68 5.83 12.21
C GLY A 358 13.94 6.45 13.40
N ASP A 359 14.72 7.02 14.32
CA ASP A 359 14.20 7.58 15.56
C ASP A 359 13.28 8.78 15.36
N GLU A 360 13.55 9.63 14.36
CA GLU A 360 12.78 10.84 14.08
C GLU A 360 11.31 10.52 13.74
N VAL A 361 11.09 9.56 12.82
CA VAL A 361 9.74 9.07 12.46
C VAL A 361 9.04 8.51 13.71
N CYS A 362 9.74 7.66 14.45
CA CYS A 362 9.16 6.97 15.60
C CYS A 362 8.82 7.92 16.76
N ASP A 363 9.64 8.94 16.99
CA ASP A 363 9.36 9.99 17.97
C ASP A 363 8.13 10.81 17.55
N GLU A 364 8.01 11.18 16.27
CA GLU A 364 6.83 11.89 15.76
C GLU A 364 5.55 11.05 15.80
N LEU A 365 5.64 9.73 15.59
CA LEU A 365 4.54 8.79 15.74
C LEU A 365 4.17 8.50 17.20
N GLY A 366 4.97 8.97 18.17
CA GLY A 366 4.74 8.75 19.60
C GLY A 366 5.12 7.35 20.10
N LEU A 367 6.03 6.66 19.41
CA LEU A 367 6.51 5.34 19.82
C LEU A 367 7.49 5.43 20.99
N GLY A 368 7.43 4.45 21.90
CA GLY A 368 8.36 4.34 23.01
C GLY A 368 9.80 4.10 22.56
N ARG A 369 10.75 4.27 23.49
CA ARG A 369 12.16 3.89 23.34
C ARG A 369 12.41 2.66 24.22
N PRO A 370 12.43 1.44 23.66
CA PRO A 370 12.57 0.23 24.45
C PRO A 370 14.00 0.05 24.97
N GLY A 371 14.15 -0.75 26.03
CA GLY A 371 15.47 -1.08 26.59
C GLY A 371 16.35 -1.88 25.63
N VAL A 372 17.67 -1.85 25.86
CA VAL A 372 18.73 -2.43 25.00
C VAL A 372 18.46 -3.90 24.61
N LEU A 373 17.87 -4.70 25.50
CA LEU A 373 17.54 -6.10 25.22
C LEU A 373 16.64 -6.27 23.98
N HIS A 374 15.70 -5.35 23.75
CA HIS A 374 14.82 -5.42 22.58
C HIS A 374 15.56 -5.10 21.28
N TYR A 375 16.51 -4.15 21.32
CA TYR A 375 17.39 -3.88 20.19
C TYR A 375 18.32 -5.05 19.89
N LEU A 376 18.85 -5.72 20.93
CA LEU A 376 19.64 -6.93 20.76
C LEU A 376 18.81 -8.06 20.15
N ALA A 377 17.58 -8.26 20.62
CA ALA A 377 16.65 -9.24 20.05
C ALA A 377 16.33 -8.95 18.58
N PHE A 378 16.05 -7.69 18.22
CA PHE A 378 15.78 -7.30 16.84
C PHE A 378 17.02 -7.42 15.94
N THR A 379 18.21 -7.10 16.48
CA THR A 379 19.49 -7.30 15.77
C THR A 379 19.73 -8.79 15.52
N GLY A 380 19.50 -9.65 16.51
CA GLY A 380 19.58 -11.10 16.35
C GLY A 380 18.59 -11.63 15.30
N HIS A 381 17.37 -11.08 15.27
CA HIS A 381 16.40 -11.36 14.21
C HIS A 381 16.93 -10.95 12.82
N CYS A 382 17.50 -9.75 12.68
CA CYS A 382 18.10 -9.31 11.41
C CYS A 382 19.25 -10.22 10.98
N MET A 383 20.12 -10.64 11.90
CA MET A 383 21.21 -11.57 11.61
C MET A 383 20.70 -12.94 11.16
N LEU A 384 19.65 -13.46 11.81
CA LEU A 384 19.00 -14.71 11.40
C LEU A 384 18.43 -14.61 9.99
N VAL A 385 17.68 -13.55 9.70
CA VAL A 385 17.08 -13.27 8.39
C VAL A 385 18.16 -13.16 7.30
N ALA A 386 19.22 -12.40 7.57
CA ALA A 386 20.34 -12.25 6.64
C ALA A 386 21.03 -13.59 6.36
N SER A 387 21.24 -14.40 7.40
CA SER A 387 21.85 -15.72 7.30
C SER A 387 20.97 -16.67 6.48
N MET A 388 19.66 -16.67 6.71
CA MET A 388 18.70 -17.49 5.94
C MET A 388 18.69 -17.12 4.45
N ALA A 389 18.66 -15.83 4.12
CA ALA A 389 18.70 -15.38 2.73
C ALA A 389 20.04 -15.71 2.06
N TRP A 390 21.16 -15.62 2.79
CA TRP A 390 22.46 -16.01 2.28
C TRP A 390 22.56 -17.52 2.03
N MET A 391 22.04 -18.35 2.95
CA MET A 391 21.97 -19.81 2.77
C MET A 391 21.11 -20.20 1.57
N GLN A 392 19.95 -19.53 1.35
CA GLN A 392 19.12 -19.75 0.16
C GLN A 392 19.91 -19.45 -1.13
N ARG A 393 20.67 -18.36 -1.18
CA ARG A 393 21.52 -18.03 -2.35
C ARG A 393 22.62 -19.05 -2.61
N LEU A 394 23.19 -19.65 -1.58
CA LEU A 394 24.26 -20.64 -1.74
C LEU A 394 23.77 -22.03 -2.14
N VAL A 395 22.54 -22.38 -1.77
CA VAL A 395 21.98 -23.72 -1.99
C VAL A 395 20.69 -23.58 -2.79
N PRO A 396 20.75 -23.65 -4.14
CA PRO A 396 19.57 -23.50 -5.00
C PRO A 396 18.42 -24.46 -4.66
N GLY A 397 18.73 -25.67 -4.18
CA GLY A 397 17.73 -26.62 -3.72
C GLY A 397 16.99 -26.18 -2.43
N LEU A 398 17.66 -25.43 -1.56
CA LEU A 398 17.05 -24.85 -0.35
C LEU A 398 16.17 -23.65 -0.71
N ASP A 399 16.62 -22.82 -1.66
CA ASP A 399 15.83 -21.69 -2.18
C ASP A 399 14.52 -22.19 -2.82
N GLY A 400 14.59 -23.20 -3.70
CA GLY A 400 13.40 -23.83 -4.26
C GLY A 400 12.48 -24.44 -3.20
N LEU A 401 13.05 -25.11 -2.18
CA LEU A 401 12.26 -25.66 -1.07
C LEU A 401 11.56 -24.56 -0.25
N VAL A 402 12.27 -23.49 0.12
CA VAL A 402 11.71 -22.37 0.90
C VAL A 402 10.63 -21.65 0.12
N ILE A 403 10.84 -21.40 -1.18
CA ILE A 403 9.84 -20.80 -2.05
C ILE A 403 8.60 -21.69 -2.15
N ASN A 404 8.77 -23.01 -2.32
CA ASN A 404 7.64 -23.94 -2.43
C ASN A 404 6.88 -24.14 -1.12
N VAL A 405 7.58 -24.13 0.03
CA VAL A 405 6.96 -24.23 1.37
C VAL A 405 6.27 -22.93 1.78
N SER A 406 6.83 -21.79 1.35
CA SER A 406 6.26 -20.47 1.65
C SER A 406 5.18 -20.06 0.65
N SER A 407 5.16 -20.66 -0.55
CA SER A 407 4.08 -20.49 -1.51
C SER A 407 2.83 -21.24 -1.01
N PRO A 408 1.67 -20.57 -0.86
CA PRO A 408 0.46 -21.15 -0.29
C PRO A 408 -0.18 -22.30 -1.07
N SER A 409 0.49 -22.93 -2.04
CA SER A 409 -0.05 -24.10 -2.76
C SER A 409 -0.43 -25.28 -1.84
N LEU A 410 -0.11 -25.22 -0.54
CA LEU A 410 -0.44 -26.20 0.50
C LEU A 410 -1.32 -25.66 1.65
N LEU A 411 -1.80 -24.41 1.58
CA LEU A 411 -2.78 -23.90 2.54
C LEU A 411 -4.17 -24.08 1.92
N ASP A 412 -4.82 -25.19 2.24
CA ASP A 412 -6.21 -25.47 1.89
C ASP A 412 -7.13 -24.29 2.27
N ASP A 413 -8.18 -24.10 1.46
CA ASP A 413 -9.16 -23.00 1.48
C ASP A 413 -9.84 -22.71 2.84
N GLU A 414 -9.64 -23.55 3.86
CA GLU A 414 -10.27 -23.40 5.19
C GLU A 414 -9.69 -22.27 6.06
N VAL A 415 -8.46 -21.81 5.83
CA VAL A 415 -7.87 -20.72 6.63
C VAL A 415 -8.19 -19.33 6.07
N LEU A 416 -8.70 -19.26 4.83
CA LEU A 416 -8.87 -18.01 4.08
C LEU A 416 -10.30 -17.42 4.14
N THR A 417 -11.19 -18.01 4.94
CA THR A 417 -12.54 -17.50 5.24
C THR A 417 -12.64 -17.04 6.69
N VAL A 418 -12.15 -15.84 7.01
CA VAL A 418 -12.51 -15.09 8.24
C VAL A 418 -12.81 -13.65 7.89
#